data_AF-A0A382MP63-F1
#
_entry.id   AF-A0A382MP63-F1
#
_cell.length_a   1.000
_cell.length_b   1.000
_cell.length_c   1.000
_cell.angle_alpha   90.00
_cell.angle_beta   90.00
_cell.angle_gamma   90.00
#
_symmetry.space_group_name_H-M   'P 1'
#
loop_
_entity.id
_entity.type
_entity.pdbx_description
1 polymer ?
#
loop_
_entity_poly.entity_id
_entity_poly.type
_entity_poly.pdbx_seq_one_letter_code
_entity_poly.pdbx_strand_id
1 'polypeptide(L)'
;MKFDLEKIRAQFPALAITDEGRSRVYLDNPAGTQVPLQVIDRMRDYLIQCNANQGGHFSTSLESDRILEEAHQAMADLLHARSSTEIIFGANMTTLTYAMSR
;
A
#
# COMPACT_ATOMS: atom_id res chain seq x y z
N MET A 1 -3.60 -0.99 25.83
CA MET A 1 -2.83 -1.87 24.91
C MET A 1 -1.37 -1.43 24.94
N LYS A 2 -0.41 -2.33 25.14
CA LYS A 2 1.02 -1.97 25.17
C LYS A 2 1.56 -1.86 23.74
N PHE A 3 2.24 -0.76 23.43
CA PHE A 3 2.88 -0.56 22.13
C PHE A 3 4.21 -1.32 22.11
N ASP A 4 4.26 -2.44 21.38
CA ASP A 4 5.43 -3.32 21.29
C ASP A 4 6.30 -2.94 20.10
N LEU A 5 7.36 -2.17 20.36
CA LEU A 5 8.27 -1.66 19.33
C LEU A 5 9.05 -2.76 18.63
N GLU A 6 9.49 -3.79 19.35
CA GLU A 6 10.28 -4.88 18.77
C GLU A 6 9.43 -5.67 17.78
N LYS A 7 8.19 -5.98 18.16
CA LYS A 7 7.23 -6.64 17.28
C LYS A 7 6.94 -5.81 16.02
N ILE A 8 6.79 -4.49 16.16
CA ILE A 8 6.53 -3.59 15.02
C ILE A 8 7.75 -3.50 14.12
N ARG A 9 8.95 -3.29 14.66
CA ARG A 9 10.20 -3.16 13.89
C ARG A 9 10.51 -4.43 13.10
N ALA A 10 10.22 -5.61 13.67
CA ALA A 10 10.37 -6.89 12.99
C ALA A 10 9.50 -7.02 11.72
N GLN A 11 8.45 -6.21 11.57
CA GLN A 11 7.65 -6.19 10.34
C GLN A 11 8.31 -5.44 9.18
N PHE A 12 9.42 -4.71 9.39
CA PHE A 12 10.08 -3.91 8.36
C PHE A 12 11.47 -4.49 8.04
N PRO A 13 11.61 -5.31 6.98
CA PRO A 13 12.88 -5.99 6.66
C PRO A 13 14.06 -5.04 6.48
N ALA A 14 13.81 -3.82 5.98
CA ALA A 14 14.82 -2.79 5.80
C ALA A 14 15.55 -2.41 7.11
N LEU A 15 14.89 -2.52 8.26
CA LEU A 15 15.48 -2.18 9.56
C LEU A 15 16.49 -3.22 10.08
N ALA A 16 16.55 -4.41 9.47
CA ALA A 16 17.55 -5.43 9.77
C ALA A 16 18.85 -5.26 8.97
N ILE A 17 18.87 -4.36 7.98
CA ILE A 17 20.04 -4.14 7.12
C ILE A 17 21.15 -3.42 7.91
N THR A 18 22.39 -3.85 7.69
CA THR A 18 23.59 -3.24 8.28
C THR A 18 24.51 -2.69 7.21
N ASP A 19 25.12 -1.55 7.48
CA ASP A 19 26.18 -0.94 6.68
C ASP A 19 27.51 -1.07 7.43
N GLU A 20 28.47 -1.80 6.84
CA GLU A 20 29.80 -2.01 7.44
C GLU A 20 29.73 -2.53 8.89
N GLY A 21 28.77 -3.42 9.16
CA GLY A 21 28.54 -4.01 10.49
C GLY A 21 27.78 -3.10 11.47
N ARG A 22 27.31 -1.92 11.06
CA ARG A 22 26.47 -1.02 11.87
C ARG A 22 25.02 -1.08 11.40
N SER A 23 24.07 -1.09 12.32
CA SER A 23 22.65 -1.03 11.96
C SER A 23 22.34 0.24 11.17
N ARG A 24 21.68 0.09 10.01
CA ARG A 24 21.22 1.22 9.22
C ARG A 24 20.09 1.94 9.96
N VAL A 25 20.16 3.27 10.03
CA VAL A 25 19.19 4.11 10.73
C VAL A 25 18.48 5.02 9.74
N TYR A 26 17.15 4.95 9.73
CA TYR A 26 16.29 5.74 8.82
C TYR A 26 15.60 6.86 9.61
N LEU A 27 16.03 8.11 9.39
CA LEU A 27 15.46 9.32 10.02
C LEU A 27 14.89 10.30 8.99
N ASP A 28 14.46 9.80 7.82
CA ASP A 28 13.98 10.61 6.70
C ASP A 28 12.62 10.11 6.16
N ASN A 29 11.72 9.75 7.07
CA ASN A 29 10.36 9.33 6.70
C ASN A 29 9.57 10.37 5.89
N PRO A 30 9.78 11.71 6.04
CA PRO A 30 9.13 12.70 5.18
C PRO A 30 9.51 12.57 3.70
N ALA A 31 10.71 12.10 3.36
CA ALA A 31 11.10 11.83 1.98
C ALA A 31 10.55 10.48 1.47
N GLY A 32 10.46 9.48 2.36
CA GLY A 32 9.85 8.19 2.04
C GLY A 32 9.93 7.19 3.20
N THR A 33 8.88 6.39 3.36
CA THR A 33 8.78 5.40 4.43
C THR A 33 9.33 4.04 4.00
N GLN A 34 9.89 3.29 4.96
CA GLN A 34 10.15 1.86 4.76
C GLN A 34 8.84 1.08 4.68
N VAL A 35 8.84 -0.02 3.91
CA VAL A 35 7.63 -0.81 3.65
C VAL A 35 7.61 -2.05 4.55
N PRO A 36 6.50 -2.37 5.24
CA PRO A 36 6.40 -3.58 6.03
C PRO A 36 6.20 -4.82 5.15
N LEU A 37 6.61 -5.98 5.64
CA LEU A 37 6.59 -7.26 4.91
C LEU A 37 5.19 -7.61 4.39
N GLN A 38 4.14 -7.36 5.18
CA GLN A 38 2.75 -7.60 4.76
C GLN A 38 2.36 -6.89 3.46
N VAL A 39 2.87 -5.67 3.22
CA VAL A 39 2.58 -4.90 2.00
C VAL A 39 3.35 -5.50 0.82
N ILE A 40 4.63 -5.86 1.05
CA ILE A 40 5.48 -6.52 0.04
C ILE A 40 4.85 -7.83 -0.41
N ASP A 41 4.45 -8.68 0.54
CA ASP A 41 3.82 -9.96 0.28
C ASP A 41 2.50 -9.79 -0.47
N ARG A 42 1.65 -8.84 -0.05
CA ARG A 42 0.37 -8.60 -0.72
C ARG A 42 0.52 -8.16 -2.18
N MET A 43 1.52 -7.31 -2.46
CA MET A 43 1.85 -6.89 -3.83
C MET A 43 2.40 -8.07 -4.65
N ARG A 44 3.32 -8.85 -4.09
CA ARG A 44 3.86 -10.05 -4.73
C ARG A 44 2.74 -11.03 -5.09
N ASP A 45 1.86 -11.32 -4.14
CA ASP A 45 0.80 -12.30 -4.30
C ASP A 45 -0.20 -11.85 -5.37
N TYR A 46 -0.54 -10.55 -5.43
CA TYR A 46 -1.31 -10.00 -6.53
C TYR A 46 -0.63 -10.23 -7.89
N LEU A 47 0.66 -9.90 -7.99
CA LEU A 47 1.40 -10.04 -9.26
C LEU A 47 1.50 -11.49 -9.74
N ILE A 48 1.61 -12.44 -8.82
CA ILE A 48 1.68 -13.87 -9.13
C ILE A 48 0.30 -14.42 -9.50
N GLN A 49 -0.76 -14.04 -8.79
CA GLN A 49 -2.04 -14.74 -8.84
C GLN A 49 -3.14 -14.00 -9.62
N CYS A 50 -3.11 -12.67 -9.64
CA CYS A 50 -4.26 -11.82 -9.99
C CYS A 50 -3.98 -10.80 -11.09
N ASN A 51 -2.74 -10.72 -11.61
CA ASN A 51 -2.35 -9.64 -12.51
C ASN A 51 -3.06 -9.71 -13.87
N ALA A 52 -4.09 -8.86 -14.04
CA ALA A 52 -4.84 -8.70 -15.27
C ALA A 52 -5.44 -7.30 -15.37
N ASN A 53 -5.72 -6.88 -16.61
CA ASN A 53 -6.56 -5.70 -16.87
C ASN A 53 -7.99 -5.92 -16.35
N GLN A 54 -8.66 -4.81 -16.07
CA GLN A 54 -10.00 -4.77 -15.49
C GLN A 54 -11.10 -5.03 -16.52
N GLY A 55 -12.28 -5.44 -16.06
CA GLY A 55 -13.48 -5.59 -16.88
C GLY A 55 -13.50 -6.82 -17.80
N GLY A 56 -12.58 -7.74 -17.61
CA GLY A 56 -12.57 -9.04 -18.27
C GLY A 56 -13.50 -10.04 -17.58
N HIS A 57 -14.06 -10.97 -18.35
CA HIS A 57 -14.96 -12.00 -17.81
C HIS A 57 -14.24 -13.26 -17.29
N PHE A 58 -12.90 -13.27 -17.31
CA PHE A 58 -12.09 -14.40 -16.85
C PHE A 58 -11.64 -14.21 -15.40
N SER A 59 -11.38 -15.33 -14.72
CA SER A 59 -11.15 -15.38 -13.27
C SER A 59 -10.11 -14.37 -12.75
N THR A 60 -8.97 -14.26 -13.41
CA THR A 60 -7.89 -13.34 -12.98
C THR A 60 -8.32 -11.87 -13.06
N SER A 61 -9.12 -11.48 -14.07
CA SER A 61 -9.64 -10.11 -14.19
C SER A 61 -10.70 -9.82 -13.13
N LEU A 62 -11.61 -10.76 -12.90
CA LEU A 62 -12.63 -10.64 -11.84
C LEU A 62 -11.99 -10.52 -10.46
N GLU A 63 -10.92 -11.27 -10.20
CA GLU A 63 -10.19 -11.20 -8.93
C GLU A 63 -9.42 -9.88 -8.79
N SER A 64 -8.83 -9.37 -9.88
CA SER A 64 -8.21 -8.04 -9.90
C SER A 64 -9.22 -6.94 -9.56
N ASP A 65 -10.41 -6.99 -10.17
CA ASP A 65 -11.50 -6.04 -9.93
C ASP A 65 -11.99 -6.12 -8.46
N ARG A 66 -12.14 -7.33 -7.91
CA ARG A 66 -12.50 -7.54 -6.50
C ARG A 66 -11.47 -6.91 -5.56
N ILE A 67 -10.18 -7.10 -5.83
CA ILE A 67 -9.10 -6.54 -5.03
C ILE A 67 -9.11 -5.00 -5.07
N LEU A 68 -9.41 -4.41 -6.23
CA LEU A 68 -9.53 -2.96 -6.33
C LEU A 68 -10.71 -2.44 -5.51
N GLU A 69 -11.88 -3.08 -5.59
CA GLU A 69 -13.06 -2.67 -4.81
C GLU A 69 -12.80 -2.74 -3.30
N GLU A 70 -12.16 -3.82 -2.84
CA GLU A 70 -11.74 -3.94 -1.44
C GLU A 70 -10.77 -2.83 -1.01
N ALA A 71 -9.85 -2.43 -1.90
CA ALA A 71 -8.93 -1.33 -1.63
C ALA A 71 -9.66 0.02 -1.52
N HIS A 72 -10.65 0.29 -2.38
CA HIS A 72 -11.48 1.50 -2.26
C HIS A 72 -12.29 1.50 -0.96
N GLN A 73 -12.93 0.38 -0.60
CA GLN A 73 -13.69 0.29 0.64
C GLN A 73 -12.79 0.47 1.88
N ALA A 74 -11.62 -0.18 1.92
CA ALA A 74 -10.69 -0.03 3.03
C ALA A 74 -10.21 1.42 3.21
N MET A 75 -10.03 2.16 2.11
CA MET A 75 -9.67 3.57 2.15
C MET A 75 -10.83 4.46 2.59
N ALA A 76 -12.07 4.14 2.20
CA ALA A 76 -13.26 4.81 2.71
C ALA A 76 -13.39 4.64 4.23
N ASP A 77 -13.14 3.43 4.74
CA ASP A 77 -13.15 3.16 6.18
C ASP A 77 -12.05 3.95 6.91
N LEU A 78 -10.83 3.96 6.36
CA LEU A 78 -9.68 4.68 6.93
C LEU A 78 -9.91 6.20 7.00
N LEU A 79 -10.48 6.77 5.94
CA LEU A 79 -10.71 8.22 5.81
C LEU A 79 -12.08 8.66 6.34
N HIS A 80 -12.91 7.71 6.78
CA HIS A 80 -14.29 7.93 7.19
C HIS A 80 -15.13 8.62 6.09
N ALA A 81 -14.96 8.18 4.85
CA ALA A 81 -15.80 8.60 3.72
C ALA A 81 -17.19 7.95 3.80
N ARG A 82 -18.19 8.53 3.14
CA ARG A 82 -19.57 8.00 3.16
C ARG A 82 -19.72 6.77 2.25
N SER A 83 -18.86 6.65 1.24
CA SER A 83 -18.90 5.59 0.23
C SER A 83 -17.51 5.33 -0.36
N SER A 84 -17.23 4.10 -0.78
CA SER A 84 -16.04 3.74 -1.58
C SER A 84 -15.96 4.53 -2.88
N THR A 85 -17.10 4.93 -3.44
CA THR A 85 -17.19 5.74 -4.67
C THR A 85 -16.66 7.17 -4.51
N GLU A 86 -16.46 7.66 -3.29
CA GLU A 86 -15.81 8.96 -3.02
C GLU A 86 -14.27 8.85 -3.04
N ILE A 87 -13.71 7.63 -3.11
CA ILE A 87 -12.28 7.37 -3.15
C ILE A 87 -11.80 7.26 -4.59
N ILE A 88 -10.89 8.15 -4.98
CA ILE A 88 -10.30 8.16 -6.32
C ILE A 88 -8.80 7.87 -6.21
N PHE A 89 -8.36 6.77 -6.81
CA PHE A 89 -6.93 6.50 -6.96
C PHE A 89 -6.33 7.28 -8.13
N GLY A 90 -5.15 7.84 -7.89
CA GLY A 90 -4.35 8.53 -8.89
C GLY A 90 -2.86 8.33 -8.63
N ALA A 91 -2.04 8.85 -9.54
CA ALA A 91 -0.61 8.56 -9.56
C ALA A 91 0.13 9.03 -8.27
N ASN A 92 -0.23 10.19 -7.74
CA ASN A 92 0.30 10.76 -6.51
C ASN A 92 -0.46 12.06 -6.17
N MET A 93 -0.19 12.61 -4.97
CA MET A 93 -0.80 13.85 -4.49
C MET A 93 -0.59 15.03 -5.45
N THR A 94 0.63 15.23 -5.96
CA THR A 94 0.99 16.36 -6.83
C THR A 94 0.18 16.33 -8.12
N THR A 95 0.17 15.20 -8.84
CA THR A 95 -0.57 15.05 -10.10
C THR A 95 -2.08 15.21 -9.89
N LEU A 96 -2.64 14.65 -8.82
CA LEU A 96 -4.07 14.78 -8.50
C LEU A 96 -4.45 16.24 -8.20
N THR A 97 -3.63 16.96 -7.45
CA THR A 97 -3.90 18.37 -7.11
C THR A 97 -3.95 19.23 -8.37
N TYR A 98 -3.02 19.04 -9.31
CA TYR A 98 -3.04 19.74 -10.59
C TYR A 98 -4.26 19.40 -11.45
N ALA A 99 -4.74 18.16 -11.38
CA ALA A 99 -5.93 17.73 -12.12
C ALA A 99 -7.21 18.35 -11.54
N MET A 100 -7.30 18.51 -10.22
CA MET A 100 -8.47 19.08 -9.53
C MET A 100 -8.50 20.62 -9.55
N SER A 101 -7.35 21.28 -9.65
CA SER A 101 -7.27 22.74 -9.58
C SER A 101 -7.53 23.47 -10.92
N ARG A 102 -7.91 22.74 -11.96
CA ARG A 102 -8.20 23.26 -13.31
C ARG A 102 -9.69 23.14 -13.60
#